data_AF-A0A2N5IBD2-F1
#
_entry.id   AF-A0A2N5IBD2-F1
#
_cell.length_a   1.000
_cell.length_b   1.000
_cell.length_c   1.000
_cell.angle_alpha   90.00
_cell.angle_beta   90.00
_cell.angle_gamma   90.00
#
_symmetry.space_group_name_H-M   'P 1'
#
loop_
_entity.id
_entity.type
_entity.pdbx_description
1 polymer ?
#
loop_
_entity_poly.entity_id
_entity_poly.type
_entity_poly.pdbx_seq_one_letter_code
_entity_poly.pdbx_strand_id
1 'polypeptide(L)'
;MKTGEIKRLQFVQQKGFGLEGFGIVADVDDKCTEVQVMLADMDEDFGVTVLPYSDLEIVSEVDVKKNLEVISKGIASFVYFIIQLNDIPELSNYHLPENEFIANIRATNEVCLYWNEESTK
;
A
#
# COMPACT_ATOMS: atom_id res chain seq x y z
N MET A 1 22.89 9.95 8.00
CA MET A 1 22.17 8.96 7.16
C MET A 1 21.49 9.73 6.04
N LYS A 2 21.54 9.24 4.79
CA LYS A 2 20.75 9.83 3.72
C LYS A 2 19.29 9.49 4.01
N THR A 3 18.57 10.39 4.67
CA THR A 3 17.11 10.39 4.67
C THR A 3 16.71 10.71 3.23
N GLY A 4 16.46 9.65 2.45
CA GLY A 4 15.77 9.81 1.18
C GLY A 4 14.40 10.42 1.46
N GLU A 5 14.02 11.39 0.65
CA GLU A 5 12.67 11.95 0.64
C GLU A 5 11.68 10.82 0.33
N ILE A 6 10.67 10.64 1.18
CA ILE A 6 9.54 9.74 0.90
C ILE A 6 8.77 10.31 -0.29
N LYS A 7 8.40 9.45 -1.23
CA LYS A 7 7.74 9.84 -2.48
C LYS A 7 6.50 8.97 -2.70
N ARG A 8 5.64 9.43 -3.60
CA ARG A 8 4.52 8.64 -4.11
C ARG A 8 5.00 7.28 -4.64
N LEU A 9 4.19 6.25 -4.40
CA LEU A 9 4.44 4.84 -4.72
C LEU A 9 5.67 4.22 -4.03
N GLN A 10 6.24 4.90 -3.04
CA GLN A 10 7.30 4.33 -2.22
C GLN A 10 6.70 3.36 -1.20
N PHE A 11 7.31 2.18 -1.07
CA PHE A 11 7.01 1.29 0.05
C PHE A 11 7.63 1.84 1.33
N VAL A 12 6.81 1.89 2.38
CA VAL A 12 7.16 2.40 3.70
C VAL A 12 6.75 1.43 4.80
N GLN A 13 7.38 1.58 5.95
CA GLN A 13 7.07 0.87 7.18
C GLN A 13 6.81 1.88 8.29
N GLN A 14 5.66 1.76 8.94
CA GLN A 14 5.37 2.50 10.16
C GLN A 14 6.19 1.93 11.33
N LYS A 15 6.91 2.80 12.03
CA LYS A 15 7.77 2.44 13.16
C LYS A 15 6.96 1.84 14.29
N GLY A 16 7.45 0.73 14.85
CA GLY A 16 6.81 0.05 15.97
C GLY A 16 5.65 -0.87 15.57
N PHE A 17 5.27 -0.87 14.29
CA PHE A 17 4.29 -1.80 13.74
C PHE A 17 5.01 -2.89 12.94
N GLY A 18 4.46 -4.10 12.98
CA GLY A 18 4.97 -5.23 12.19
C GLY A 18 4.51 -5.12 10.73
N LEU A 19 4.07 -6.24 10.16
CA LEU A 19 3.56 -6.27 8.79
C LEU A 19 2.32 -5.37 8.59
N GLU A 20 1.56 -5.09 9.65
CA GLU A 20 0.41 -4.17 9.63
C GLU A 20 0.82 -2.74 9.24
N GLY A 21 1.99 -2.29 9.68
CA GLY A 21 2.52 -0.97 9.34
C GLY A 21 3.20 -0.87 7.98
N PHE A 22 3.27 -1.98 7.23
CA PHE A 22 3.81 -1.98 5.88
C PHE A 22 2.80 -1.36 4.93
N GLY A 23 3.23 -0.50 4.01
CA GLY A 23 2.30 0.14 3.10
C GLY A 23 2.96 0.83 1.91
N ILE A 24 2.11 1.43 1.10
CA ILE A 24 2.49 2.16 -0.12
C ILE A 24 2.04 3.60 0.02
N VAL A 25 2.93 4.54 -0.24
CA VAL A 25 2.60 5.96 -0.21
C VAL A 25 1.71 6.31 -1.39
N ALA A 26 0.47 6.70 -1.11
CA ALA A 26 -0.48 7.17 -2.11
C ALA A 26 -0.23 8.64 -2.47
N ASP A 27 0.15 9.45 -1.47
CA ASP A 27 0.46 10.87 -1.64
C ASP A 27 1.32 11.42 -0.49
N VAL A 28 2.00 12.54 -0.72
CA VAL A 28 2.83 13.25 0.27
C VAL A 28 2.41 14.72 0.25
N ASP A 29 2.14 15.30 1.43
CA ASP A 29 1.81 16.71 1.50
C ASP A 29 2.99 17.61 1.06
N ASP A 30 2.69 18.80 0.52
CA ASP A 30 3.72 19.75 0.03
C ASP A 30 4.73 20.18 1.11
N LYS A 31 4.40 19.95 2.38
CA LYS A 31 5.21 20.34 3.55
C LYS A 31 6.01 19.18 4.14
N CYS A 32 5.86 17.96 3.61
CA CYS A 32 6.44 16.72 4.13
C CYS A 32 6.20 16.51 5.64
N THR A 33 5.01 16.86 6.11
CA THR A 33 4.57 16.64 7.50
C THR A 33 3.67 15.42 7.63
N GLU A 34 2.85 15.17 6.63
CA GLU A 34 1.84 14.10 6.61
C GLU A 34 1.92 13.33 5.29
N VAL A 35 1.78 12.01 5.39
CA VAL A 35 1.89 11.09 4.27
C VAL A 35 0.63 10.24 4.24
N GLN A 36 0.00 10.14 3.07
CA GLN A 36 -1.14 9.27 2.85
C GLN A 36 -0.63 7.89 2.45
N VAL A 37 -0.93 6.87 3.26
CA VAL A 37 -0.38 5.51 3.10
C VAL A 37 -1.50 4.49 2.98
N MET A 38 -1.43 3.66 1.95
CA MET A 38 -2.21 2.43 1.82
C MET A 38 -1.52 1.35 2.67
N LEU A 39 -2.00 1.12 3.88
CA LEU A 39 -1.44 0.13 4.80
C LEU A 39 -1.88 -1.29 4.44
N ALA A 40 -1.07 -2.28 4.78
CA ALA A 40 -1.34 -3.68 4.49
C ALA A 40 -2.56 -4.20 5.26
N ASP A 41 -2.77 -3.75 6.50
CA ASP A 41 -3.88 -4.16 7.37
C ASP A 41 -5.22 -3.50 7.05
N MET A 42 -5.32 -2.79 5.91
CA MET A 42 -6.55 -2.11 5.52
C MET A 42 -7.74 -3.06 5.38
N ASP A 43 -8.90 -2.55 5.80
CA ASP A 43 -10.16 -3.25 5.78
C ASP A 43 -10.96 -2.97 4.49
N GLU A 44 -12.23 -3.36 4.50
CA GLU A 44 -13.13 -3.29 3.36
C GLU A 44 -13.52 -1.88 2.94
N ASP A 45 -13.27 -0.88 3.78
CA ASP A 45 -13.58 0.51 3.48
C ASP A 45 -12.55 1.15 2.53
N PHE A 46 -11.55 0.38 2.06
CA PHE A 46 -10.51 0.74 1.06
C PHE A 46 -10.07 2.21 1.11
N GLY A 47 -8.91 2.50 1.71
CA GLY A 47 -8.49 3.89 1.83
C GLY A 47 -7.03 4.10 2.12
N VAL A 48 -6.72 5.35 2.44
CA VAL A 48 -5.39 5.80 2.85
C VAL A 48 -5.45 6.26 4.30
N THR A 49 -4.43 5.88 5.07
CA THR A 49 -4.21 6.38 6.42
C THR A 49 -3.26 7.55 6.35
N VAL A 50 -3.61 8.67 7.00
CA VAL A 50 -2.72 9.83 7.13
C VAL A 50 -1.77 9.57 8.30
N LEU A 51 -0.48 9.50 8.02
CA LEU A 51 0.57 9.24 9.00
C LEU A 51 1.59 10.36 9.03
N PRO A 52 2.14 10.73 10.21
CA PRO A 52 3.25 11.66 10.28
C PRO A 52 4.45 11.14 9.51
N TYR A 53 5.12 12.01 8.75
CA TYR A 53 6.34 11.65 8.03
C TYR A 53 7.40 11.03 8.97
N SER A 54 7.48 11.52 10.21
CA SER A 54 8.41 11.04 11.24
C SER A 54 8.22 9.58 11.63
N ASP A 55 7.04 9.02 11.38
CA ASP A 55 6.65 7.69 11.82
C ASP A 55 6.96 6.64 10.77
N LEU A 56 7.42 7.05 9.59
CA LEU A 56 7.67 6.19 8.45
C LEU A 56 9.16 6.00 8.20
N GLU A 57 9.51 4.81 7.73
CA GLU A 57 10.81 4.47 7.18
C GLU A 57 10.65 3.90 5.78
N ILE A 58 11.56 4.26 4.87
CA ILE A 58 11.60 3.69 3.53
C ILE A 58 12.04 2.22 3.61
N VAL A 59 11.27 1.34 2.99
CA VAL A 59 11.57 -0.09 2.96
C VAL A 59 12.51 -0.40 1.80
N SER A 60 13.55 -1.21 2.07
CA SER A 60 14.47 -1.66 1.03
C SER A 60 13.78 -2.63 0.06
N GLU A 61 14.22 -2.71 -1.19
CA GLU A 61 13.61 -3.62 -2.18
C GLU A 61 13.62 -5.09 -1.71
N VAL A 62 14.67 -5.50 -0.99
CA VAL A 62 14.80 -6.85 -0.41
C VAL A 62 13.71 -7.08 0.63
N ASP A 63 13.48 -6.10 1.51
CA ASP A 63 12.47 -6.20 2.56
C ASP A 63 11.04 -6.08 2.00
N VAL A 64 10.83 -5.30 0.94
CA VAL A 64 9.56 -5.26 0.19
C VAL A 64 9.19 -6.66 -0.30
N LYS A 65 10.10 -7.33 -1.01
CA LYS A 65 9.85 -8.69 -1.53
C LYS A 65 9.58 -9.69 -0.40
N LYS A 66 10.32 -9.58 0.70
CA LYS A 66 10.11 -10.44 1.88
C LYS A 66 8.73 -10.22 2.50
N ASN A 67 8.31 -8.97 2.66
CA ASN A 67 6.99 -8.64 3.22
C ASN A 67 5.87 -9.13 2.30
N LEU A 68 6.00 -8.92 0.99
CA LEU A 68 5.05 -9.40 -0.02
C LEU A 68 4.93 -10.92 -0.03
N GLU A 69 6.01 -11.66 0.21
CA GLU A 69 5.98 -13.13 0.34
C GLU A 69 5.18 -13.60 1.58
N VAL A 70 5.22 -12.82 2.67
CA VAL A 70 4.40 -13.10 3.86
C VAL A 70 2.93 -12.78 3.58
N ILE A 71 2.66 -11.62 2.96
CA ILE A 71 1.32 -11.19 2.55
C ILE A 71 0.67 -12.22 1.62
N SER A 72 1.42 -12.74 0.64
CA SER A 72 0.93 -13.74 -0.31
C SER A 72 0.57 -15.08 0.34
N LYS A 73 1.04 -15.36 1.56
CA LYS A 73 0.66 -16.55 2.35
C LYS A 73 -0.56 -16.28 3.23
N GLY A 74 -0.80 -15.03 3.61
CA GLY A 74 -1.91 -14.57 4.45
C GLY A 74 -3.04 -13.91 3.65
N ILE A 75 -3.32 -14.36 2.42
CA ILE A 75 -4.17 -13.65 1.44
C ILE A 75 -5.49 -13.12 2.03
N ALA A 76 -6.20 -13.90 2.84
CA ALA A 76 -7.48 -13.48 3.42
C ALA A 76 -7.36 -12.25 4.34
N SER A 77 -6.25 -12.12 5.06
CA SER A 77 -5.98 -11.00 5.98
C SER A 77 -5.53 -9.72 5.27
N PHE A 78 -5.09 -9.82 4.01
CA PHE A 78 -4.49 -8.71 3.26
C PHE A 78 -5.18 -8.48 1.90
N VAL A 79 -6.39 -9.00 1.72
CA VAL A 79 -7.06 -9.05 0.41
C VAL A 79 -7.21 -7.66 -0.22
N TYR A 80 -7.57 -6.66 0.58
CA TYR A 80 -7.80 -5.31 0.10
C TYR A 80 -6.50 -4.61 -0.30
N PHE A 81 -5.44 -4.80 0.49
CA PHE A 81 -4.10 -4.35 0.10
C PHE A 81 -3.62 -5.00 -1.20
N ILE A 82 -3.84 -6.32 -1.37
CA ILE A 82 -3.43 -7.04 -2.59
C ILE A 82 -4.18 -6.48 -3.81
N ILE A 83 -5.49 -6.25 -3.69
CA ILE A 83 -6.30 -5.65 -4.76
C ILE A 83 -5.75 -4.28 -5.14
N GLN A 84 -5.56 -3.38 -4.18
CA GLN A 84 -5.04 -2.03 -4.46
C GLN A 84 -3.63 -2.06 -5.06
N LEU A 85 -2.73 -2.90 -4.54
CA LEU A 85 -1.39 -3.06 -5.08
C LEU A 85 -1.44 -3.49 -6.56
N ASN A 86 -2.28 -4.47 -6.87
CA ASN A 86 -2.45 -4.98 -8.23
C ASN A 86 -3.12 -3.97 -9.18
N ASP A 87 -3.94 -3.07 -8.64
CA ASP A 87 -4.57 -1.99 -9.40
C ASP A 87 -3.62 -0.83 -9.74
N ILE A 88 -2.41 -0.79 -9.18
CA ILE A 88 -1.40 0.24 -9.47
C ILE A 88 -0.44 -0.30 -10.55
N PRO A 89 -0.54 0.14 -11.83
CA PRO A 89 0.27 -0.41 -12.92
C PRO A 89 1.77 -0.16 -12.77
N GLU A 90 2.16 0.97 -12.17
CA GLU A 90 3.56 1.35 -11.95
C GLU A 90 4.29 0.41 -10.99
N LEU A 91 3.53 -0.37 -10.19
CA LEU A 91 4.05 -1.34 -9.25
C LEU A 91 3.92 -2.79 -9.75
N SER A 92 3.79 -3.00 -11.07
CA SER A 92 3.62 -4.33 -11.67
C SER A 92 4.67 -5.38 -11.26
N ASN A 93 5.89 -4.94 -10.94
CA ASN A 93 6.97 -5.82 -10.47
C ASN A 93 6.73 -6.38 -9.06
N TYR A 94 5.74 -5.85 -8.33
CA TYR A 94 5.36 -6.22 -6.97
C TYR A 94 3.99 -6.87 -6.91
N HIS A 95 3.27 -6.96 -8.03
CA HIS A 95 1.95 -7.57 -8.09
C HIS A 95 1.97 -9.01 -7.56
N LEU A 96 0.91 -9.36 -6.85
CA LEU A 96 0.72 -10.68 -6.26
C LEU A 96 -0.34 -11.46 -7.03
N PRO A 97 -0.19 -12.78 -7.19
CA PRO A 97 -1.18 -13.58 -7.88
C PRO A 97 -2.51 -13.56 -7.13
N GLU A 98 -3.59 -13.29 -7.86
CA GLU A 98 -4.95 -13.34 -7.32
C GLU A 98 -5.50 -14.76 -7.43
N ASN A 99 -6.01 -15.29 -6.31
CA ASN A 99 -6.73 -16.56 -6.29
C ASN A 99 -8.24 -16.32 -6.44
N GLU A 100 -9.02 -17.40 -6.51
CA GLU A 100 -10.49 -17.32 -6.61
C GLU A 100 -11.12 -16.49 -5.49
N PHE A 101 -10.53 -16.46 -4.29
CA PHE A 101 -11.02 -15.65 -3.18
C PHE A 101 -10.95 -14.15 -3.50
N ILE A 102 -9.78 -13.65 -3.97
CA ILE A 102 -9.62 -12.24 -4.36
C ILE A 102 -10.56 -11.91 -5.53
N ALA A 103 -10.62 -12.78 -6.54
CA ALA A 103 -11.49 -12.58 -7.70
C ALA A 103 -12.98 -12.48 -7.31
N ASN A 104 -13.42 -13.30 -6.35
CA ASN A 104 -14.79 -13.23 -5.82
C ASN A 104 -15.05 -11.92 -5.09
N ILE A 105 -14.13 -11.45 -4.24
CA ILE A 105 -14.26 -10.16 -3.54
C ILE A 105 -14.39 -9.00 -4.56
N ARG A 106 -13.60 -9.01 -5.63
CA ARG A 106 -13.69 -8.03 -6.72
C ARG A 106 -15.02 -8.06 -7.48
N ALA A 107 -15.68 -9.21 -7.55
CA ALA A 107 -16.96 -9.37 -8.24
C ALA A 107 -18.16 -8.99 -7.36
N THR A 108 -18.04 -9.14 -6.03
CA THR A 108 -19.13 -8.87 -5.08
C THR A 108 -19.13 -7.43 -4.58
N ASN A 109 -17.95 -6.84 -4.39
CA ASN A 109 -17.84 -5.41 -4.17
C ASN A 109 -17.81 -4.77 -5.56
N GLU A 110 -18.80 -3.95 -5.91
CA GLU A 110 -18.64 -3.00 -7.02
C GLU A 110 -17.49 -2.06 -6.63
N VAL A 111 -16.24 -2.49 -6.83
CA VAL A 111 -15.03 -1.73 -6.48
C VAL A 111 -14.95 -0.58 -7.48
N CYS A 112 -15.74 0.47 -7.23
CA CYS A 112 -15.57 1.77 -7.86
C CYS A 112 -14.30 2.37 -7.29
N LEU A 113 -13.18 2.09 -7.97
CA LEU A 113 -11.91 2.75 -7.72
C LEU A 113 -12.12 4.27 -7.89
N TYR A 114 -12.18 5.01 -6.78
CA TYR A 114 -11.87 6.44 -6.79
C TYR A 114 -10.36 6.61 -6.92
N TRP A 115 -9.79 6.11 -8.01
CA TRP A 115 -8.53 6.64 -8.53
C TRP A 115 -8.91 7.86 -9.36
N ASN A 116 -9.13 8.99 -8.68
CA ASN A 116 -9.38 10.24 -9.37
C ASN A 116 -8.07 10.67 -10.05
N GLU A 117 -7.98 10.45 -11.36
CA GLU A 117 -6.94 11.03 -12.23
C GLU A 117 -6.86 12.56 -12.11
N GLU A 118 -7.87 13.21 -11.51
CA GLU A 118 -7.95 14.67 -11.33
C GLU A 118 -6.98 15.26 -10.30
N SER A 119 -6.26 14.45 -9.51
CA SER A 119 -5.18 14.94 -8.65
C SER A 119 -3.88 15.28 -9.42
N THR A 120 -3.89 15.21 -10.75
CA THR A 120 -2.74 15.55 -11.62
C THR A 120 -2.92 16.85 -12.42
N LYS A 121 -3.49 17.89 -11.81
CA LYS A 121 -3.41 19.26 -12.35
C LYS A 121 -2.90 20.27 -11.33
#